data_AF-A0AAV8YA31-F1
#
_entry.id   AF-A0AAV8YA31-F1
#
_cell.length_a   1.000
_cell.length_b   1.000
_cell.length_c   1.000
_cell.angle_alpha   90.00
_cell.angle_beta   90.00
_cell.angle_gamma   90.00
#
_symmetry.space_group_name_H-M   'P 1'
#
loop_
_entity.id
_entity.type
_entity.pdbx_description
1 polymer ?
#
loop_
_entity_poly.entity_id
_entity_poly.type
_entity_poly.pdbx_seq_one_letter_code
_entity_poly.pdbx_strand_id
1 'polypeptide(L)'
;MVHSDQEVAKKLGFRIAATGSVQELDKSTQIMKKLKLVGYPLKIYKKTAFIKGMFNSALEVAKFEGARIKTVSGIRGQIKKAVNKPEGCFRATFEDKIQLSDIVFCRTWYKVDVPKFYNPVNTLLLPLDEKNTWKGARTTGELKAERHIRNPANEDSLYTPIERTPKPFKPLVIPQKLQRALPYRDKPKHGIKFSEQKKSIDRVAVIREPIEQKISTMMKMIKTSYQYKQEKEKEKTKERLERHKAEIALQEANKNKKLKQKKKEVFRNKSKYQSATQKQ
;
A
#
# COMPACT_ATOMS: atom_id res chain seq x y z
N MET A 1 30.03 2.11 -48.13
CA MET A 1 29.13 1.08 -48.70
C MET A 1 28.78 0.05 -47.63
N VAL A 2 27.73 0.28 -46.84
CA VAL A 2 27.19 -0.76 -45.96
C VAL A 2 26.26 -1.60 -46.82
N HIS A 3 26.70 -2.80 -47.16
CA HIS A 3 25.92 -3.76 -47.93
C HIS A 3 24.64 -4.12 -47.17
N SER A 4 23.54 -4.28 -47.90
CA SER A 4 22.31 -4.87 -47.38
C SER A 4 22.51 -6.36 -47.13
N ASP A 5 23.33 -6.69 -46.12
CA ASP A 5 23.60 -8.07 -45.71
C ASP A 5 22.35 -8.64 -45.04
N GLN A 6 21.78 -9.68 -45.65
CA GLN A 6 20.67 -10.47 -45.09
C GLN A 6 21.01 -11.08 -43.72
N GLU A 7 22.29 -11.21 -43.37
CA GLU A 7 22.77 -11.67 -42.06
C GLU A 7 22.61 -10.62 -40.95
N VAL A 8 22.81 -9.33 -41.26
CA VAL A 8 22.52 -8.23 -40.32
C VAL A 8 21.01 -8.15 -40.10
N ALA A 9 20.22 -8.37 -41.15
CA ALA A 9 18.76 -8.45 -41.05
C ALA A 9 18.25 -9.66 -40.23
N LYS A 10 18.97 -10.80 -40.22
CA LYS A 10 18.68 -11.95 -39.34
C LYS A 10 19.10 -11.73 -37.87
N LYS A 11 20.14 -10.93 -37.61
CA LYS A 11 20.52 -10.48 -36.25
C LYS A 11 19.54 -9.46 -35.66
N LEU A 12 18.91 -8.67 -36.51
CA LEU A 12 17.91 -7.66 -36.16
C LEU A 12 16.54 -8.32 -36.01
N GLY A 13 16.02 -8.42 -34.78
CA GLY A 13 14.71 -8.98 -34.50
C GLY A 13 13.53 -8.25 -35.16
N PHE A 14 12.32 -8.50 -34.66
CA PHE A 14 11.09 -7.90 -35.17
C PHE A 14 11.15 -6.36 -35.21
N ARG A 15 11.00 -5.78 -36.41
CA ARG A 15 11.24 -4.34 -36.67
C ARG A 15 10.04 -3.43 -36.40
N ILE A 16 8.83 -3.98 -36.34
CA ILE A 16 7.61 -3.20 -36.10
C ILE A 16 7.46 -3.02 -34.58
N ALA A 17 7.51 -1.78 -34.10
CA ALA A 17 7.48 -1.50 -32.65
C ALA A 17 6.07 -1.30 -32.07
N ALA A 18 5.13 -0.77 -32.87
CA ALA A 18 3.78 -0.46 -32.43
C ALA A 18 2.78 -0.53 -33.59
N THR A 19 1.53 -0.87 -33.27
CA THR A 19 0.35 -0.78 -34.16
C THR A 19 -0.76 -0.05 -33.41
N GLY A 20 -1.67 0.60 -34.13
CA GLY A 20 -2.79 1.32 -33.52
C GLY A 20 -3.69 2.00 -34.56
N SER A 21 -4.78 2.60 -34.08
CA SER A 21 -5.71 3.41 -34.88
C SER A 21 -5.81 4.82 -34.30
N VAL A 22 -6.19 5.79 -35.15
CA VAL A 22 -6.42 7.18 -34.73
C VAL A 22 -7.82 7.28 -34.13
N GLN A 23 -7.92 7.78 -32.89
CA GLN A 23 -9.19 7.94 -32.19
C GLN A 23 -9.75 9.37 -32.29
N GLU A 24 -8.92 10.37 -32.08
CA GLU A 24 -9.33 11.78 -32.03
C GLU A 24 -8.21 12.69 -32.57
N LEU A 25 -8.59 13.79 -33.20
CA LEU A 25 -7.68 14.78 -33.80
C LEU A 25 -8.01 16.17 -33.23
N ASP A 26 -7.32 16.56 -32.17
CA ASP A 26 -7.43 17.92 -31.61
C ASP A 26 -6.05 18.60 -31.51
N LYS A 27 -6.05 19.94 -31.62
CA LYS A 27 -4.86 20.79 -31.49
C LYS A 27 -4.46 21.00 -30.04
N SER A 28 -5.39 20.89 -29.08
CA SER A 28 -5.16 21.15 -27.67
C SER A 28 -5.33 19.89 -26.79
N THR A 29 -4.25 19.18 -26.52
CA THR A 29 -4.31 18.02 -25.61
C THR A 29 -4.04 18.43 -24.16
N GLN A 30 -4.94 18.04 -23.25
CA GLN A 30 -4.75 18.21 -21.81
C GLN A 30 -4.15 16.94 -21.19
N ILE A 31 -2.83 16.80 -21.28
CA ILE A 31 -2.11 15.68 -20.68
C ILE A 31 -1.63 16.07 -19.28
N MET A 32 -2.03 15.29 -18.28
CA MET A 32 -1.67 15.52 -16.88
C MET A 32 -0.77 14.41 -16.37
N LYS A 33 0.36 14.78 -15.76
CA LYS A 33 1.26 13.87 -15.05
C LYS A 33 1.06 14.03 -13.55
N LYS A 34 0.94 12.91 -12.86
CA LYS A 34 0.82 12.88 -11.41
C LYS A 34 2.11 13.36 -10.75
N LEU A 35 2.00 14.33 -9.85
CA LEU A 35 3.07 14.82 -8.98
C LEU A 35 2.67 14.52 -7.53
N LYS A 36 3.61 14.08 -6.71
CA LYS A 36 3.38 13.91 -5.27
C LYS A 36 4.30 14.88 -4.54
N LEU A 37 3.71 15.79 -3.79
CA LEU A 37 4.46 16.62 -2.84
C LEU A 37 4.60 15.80 -1.56
N VAL A 38 5.83 15.58 -1.09
CA VAL A 38 6.14 14.67 0.02
C VAL A 38 6.60 15.49 1.21
N GLY A 39 6.15 15.13 2.42
CA GLY A 39 6.58 15.76 3.66
C GLY A 39 6.56 14.78 4.83
N TYR A 40 7.14 15.22 5.94
CA TYR A 40 7.39 14.38 7.10
C TYR A 40 6.80 15.00 8.36
N PRO A 41 6.25 14.21 9.29
CA PRO A 41 5.75 14.71 10.57
C PRO A 41 6.90 15.28 11.41
N LEU A 42 6.74 16.52 11.88
CA LEU A 42 7.64 17.16 12.84
C LEU A 42 7.16 16.89 14.29
N LYS A 43 5.88 17.16 14.56
CA LYS A 43 5.29 17.00 15.89
C LYS A 43 3.86 16.52 15.77
N ILE A 44 3.51 15.49 16.54
CA ILE A 44 2.25 14.75 16.42
C ILE A 44 1.44 14.88 17.70
N TYR A 45 0.17 15.22 17.56
CA TYR A 45 -0.84 15.23 18.63
C TYR A 45 -1.84 14.09 18.38
N LYS A 46 -3.07 14.16 18.91
CA LYS A 46 -4.07 13.10 18.70
C LYS A 46 -4.50 13.02 17.24
N LYS A 47 -5.14 14.07 16.73
CA LYS A 47 -5.65 14.15 15.34
C LYS A 47 -5.00 15.27 14.54
N THR A 48 -4.02 15.96 15.10
CA THR A 48 -3.30 17.03 14.44
C THR A 48 -1.82 16.70 14.41
N ALA A 49 -1.15 17.13 13.35
CA ALA A 49 0.29 17.07 13.27
C ALA A 49 0.83 18.29 12.54
N PHE A 50 2.05 18.68 12.90
CA PHE A 50 2.84 19.63 12.14
C PHE A 50 3.71 18.88 11.16
N ILE A 51 3.64 19.24 9.88
CA ILE A 51 4.37 18.58 8.79
C ILE A 51 5.46 19.54 8.28
N LYS A 52 6.66 18.99 8.03
CA LYS A 52 7.82 19.70 7.48
C LYS A 52 8.25 19.13 6.14
N GLY A 53 8.99 19.92 5.37
CA GLY A 53 9.69 19.47 4.16
C GLY A 53 8.81 19.19 2.94
N MET A 54 7.52 19.56 2.98
CA MET A 54 6.62 19.48 1.81
C MET A 54 6.59 20.76 0.99
N PHE A 55 6.76 21.89 1.66
CA PHE A 55 6.77 23.24 1.11
C PHE A 55 7.97 23.97 1.69
N ASN A 56 8.43 25.00 0.99
CA ASN A 56 9.55 25.84 1.41
C ASN A 56 9.08 27.12 2.10
N SER A 57 7.94 27.69 1.67
CA SER A 57 7.44 28.97 2.17
C SER A 57 6.01 28.90 2.71
N ALA A 58 5.64 29.86 3.56
CA ALA A 58 4.26 29.99 4.07
C ALA A 58 3.25 30.34 2.96
N LEU A 59 3.70 31.04 1.90
CA LEU A 59 2.88 31.39 0.74
C LEU A 59 2.47 30.15 -0.07
N GLU A 60 3.40 29.21 -0.24
CA GLU A 60 3.07 27.91 -0.86
C GLU A 60 2.04 27.16 -0.03
N VAL A 61 2.20 27.11 1.29
CA VAL A 61 1.23 26.46 2.18
C VAL A 61 -0.15 27.12 2.06
N ALA A 62 -0.22 28.45 2.01
CA ALA A 62 -1.48 29.18 1.88
C ALA A 62 -2.22 28.82 0.58
N LYS A 63 -1.49 28.64 -0.53
CA LYS A 63 -2.06 28.18 -1.81
C LYS A 63 -2.65 26.76 -1.71
N PHE A 64 -2.10 25.92 -0.85
CA PHE A 64 -2.55 24.54 -0.62
C PHE A 64 -3.37 24.40 0.67
N GLU A 65 -3.85 25.50 1.25
CA GLU A 65 -4.72 25.45 2.42
C GLU A 65 -6.04 24.74 2.07
N GLY A 66 -6.49 23.85 2.95
CA GLY A 66 -7.67 23.02 2.69
C GLY A 66 -7.43 21.81 1.77
N ALA A 67 -6.23 21.66 1.18
CA ALA A 67 -5.91 20.52 0.33
C ALA A 67 -5.97 19.19 1.10
N ARG A 68 -6.38 18.13 0.41
CA ARG A 68 -6.45 16.77 0.94
C ARG A 68 -5.06 16.12 0.87
N ILE A 69 -4.63 15.56 1.99
CA ILE A 69 -3.35 14.84 2.12
C ILE A 69 -3.62 13.41 2.60
N LYS A 70 -2.66 12.52 2.35
CA LYS A 70 -2.75 11.13 2.79
C LYS A 70 -1.37 10.63 3.22
N THR A 71 -1.32 9.77 4.25
CA THR A 71 -0.08 9.09 4.62
C THR A 71 0.12 7.79 3.84
N VAL A 72 1.34 7.27 3.80
CA VAL A 72 1.62 5.93 3.23
C VAL A 72 0.80 4.84 3.94
N SER A 73 0.59 4.99 5.26
CA SER A 73 -0.26 4.12 6.09
C SER A 73 -1.76 4.22 5.79
N GLY A 74 -2.18 5.15 4.92
CA GLY A 74 -3.55 5.23 4.43
C GLY A 74 -4.46 6.23 5.15
N ILE A 75 -3.96 6.93 6.18
CA ILE A 75 -4.73 7.89 6.97
C ILE A 75 -4.96 9.16 6.14
N ARG A 76 -6.22 9.59 6.03
CA ARG A 76 -6.57 10.82 5.30
C ARG A 76 -6.40 12.03 6.22
N GLY A 77 -6.07 13.17 5.63
CA GLY A 77 -5.96 14.43 6.33
C GLY A 77 -6.21 15.63 5.45
N GLN A 78 -6.14 16.80 6.06
CA GLN A 78 -6.32 18.10 5.42
C GLN A 78 -5.28 19.10 5.94
N ILE A 79 -4.72 19.89 5.03
CA ILE A 79 -3.86 21.04 5.37
C ILE A 79 -4.75 22.12 5.98
N LYS A 80 -4.39 22.63 7.16
CA LYS A 80 -5.20 23.63 7.88
C LYS A 80 -4.62 25.02 7.86
N LYS A 81 -3.38 25.23 8.29
CA LYS A 81 -2.79 26.57 8.33
C LYS A 81 -1.28 26.49 8.32
N ALA A 82 -0.63 27.46 7.69
CA ALA A 82 0.82 27.66 7.78
C ALA A 82 1.26 27.94 9.22
N VAL A 83 2.48 27.54 9.54
CA VAL A 83 3.15 27.84 10.80
C VAL A 83 4.33 28.75 10.51
N ASN A 84 4.57 29.74 11.37
CA ASN A 84 5.61 30.73 11.13
C ASN A 84 7.04 30.16 11.26
N LYS A 85 7.26 29.20 12.16
CA LYS A 85 8.57 28.57 12.40
C LYS A 85 8.40 27.06 12.54
N PRO A 86 9.16 26.21 11.81
CA PRO A 86 10.03 26.53 10.67
C PRO A 86 9.25 26.99 9.43
N GLU A 87 9.89 27.67 8.49
CA GLU A 87 9.25 28.07 7.22
C GLU A 87 8.81 26.84 6.41
N GLY A 88 7.70 26.99 5.66
CA GLY A 88 7.09 25.91 4.90
C GLY A 88 6.43 24.80 5.75
N CYS A 89 6.51 24.89 7.08
CA CYS A 89 5.78 23.98 7.96
C CYS A 89 4.32 24.38 8.09
N PHE A 90 3.46 23.38 8.26
CA PHE A 90 2.03 23.62 8.39
C PHE A 90 1.38 22.67 9.36
N ARG A 91 0.25 23.11 9.91
CA ARG A 91 -0.64 22.27 10.71
C ARG A 91 -1.57 21.52 9.79
N ALA A 92 -1.66 20.21 9.98
CA ALA A 92 -2.63 19.35 9.35
C ALA A 92 -3.48 18.62 10.38
N THR A 93 -4.71 18.30 9.99
CA THR A 93 -5.62 17.42 10.72
C THR A 93 -5.73 16.08 9.99
N PHE A 94 -5.73 14.98 10.74
CA PHE A 94 -5.84 13.61 10.24
C PHE A 94 -7.00 12.88 10.93
N GLU A 95 -7.50 11.82 10.30
CA GLU A 95 -8.57 10.97 10.85
C GLU A 95 -8.15 10.29 12.15
N ASP A 96 -6.91 9.80 12.18
CA ASP A 96 -6.29 9.12 13.31
C ASP A 96 -4.85 9.61 13.54
N LYS A 97 -4.27 9.22 14.66
CA LYS A 97 -2.90 9.57 15.05
C LYS A 97 -1.89 8.90 14.11
N ILE A 98 -1.18 9.73 13.36
CA ILE A 98 -0.06 9.31 12.50
C ILE A 98 1.19 8.96 13.33
N GLN A 99 2.18 8.30 12.72
CA GLN A 99 3.47 7.99 13.33
C GLN A 99 4.58 8.93 12.83
N LEU A 100 5.67 9.08 13.59
CA LEU A 100 6.83 9.88 13.17
C LEU A 100 7.54 9.30 11.93
N SER A 101 7.46 7.98 11.75
CA SER A 101 7.97 7.26 10.58
C SER A 101 7.09 7.37 9.34
N ASP A 102 5.88 7.95 9.45
CA ASP A 102 4.99 8.07 8.30
C ASP A 102 5.50 9.12 7.31
N ILE A 103 5.31 8.84 6.04
CA ILE A 103 5.50 9.81 4.96
C ILE A 103 4.12 10.35 4.58
N VAL A 104 3.97 11.67 4.59
CA VAL A 104 2.74 12.37 4.21
C VAL A 104 2.91 12.88 2.79
N PHE A 105 1.90 12.69 1.94
CA PHE A 105 1.94 13.26 0.59
C PHE A 105 0.64 13.95 0.20
N CYS A 106 0.78 15.02 -0.58
CA CYS A 106 -0.30 15.62 -1.35
C CYS A 106 -0.23 15.11 -2.80
N ARG A 107 -1.36 14.63 -3.33
CA ARG A 107 -1.42 14.17 -4.73
C ARG A 107 -1.90 15.32 -5.60
N THR A 108 -1.04 15.76 -6.50
CA THR A 108 -1.31 16.83 -7.46
C THR A 108 -1.13 16.33 -8.88
N TRP A 109 -1.60 17.12 -9.84
CA TRP A 109 -1.50 16.85 -11.26
C TRP A 109 -0.86 18.05 -11.93
N TYR A 110 0.18 17.81 -12.71
CA TYR A 110 0.89 18.84 -13.45
C TYR A 110 0.65 18.63 -14.94
N LYS A 111 0.31 19.70 -15.67
CA LYS A 111 0.11 19.65 -17.10
C LYS A 111 1.45 19.45 -17.80
N VAL A 112 1.54 18.46 -18.68
CA VAL A 112 2.72 18.21 -19.50
C VAL A 112 2.39 18.53 -20.94
N ASP A 113 3.17 19.44 -21.52
CA ASP A 113 3.02 19.82 -22.91
C ASP A 113 3.75 18.82 -23.83
N VAL A 114 3.14 18.53 -24.98
CA VAL A 114 3.71 17.62 -25.98
C VAL A 114 4.71 18.40 -26.84
N PRO A 115 5.97 17.94 -26.99
CA PRO A 115 6.92 18.59 -27.87
C PRO A 115 6.43 18.55 -29.31
N LYS A 116 6.41 19.72 -29.97
CA LYS A 116 6.04 19.86 -31.38
C LYS A 116 7.22 19.50 -32.28
N PHE A 117 7.48 18.21 -32.43
CA PHE A 117 8.53 17.69 -33.31
C PHE A 117 7.90 16.88 -34.43
N TYR A 118 8.18 17.27 -35.68
CA TYR A 118 7.73 16.57 -36.88
C TYR A 118 8.91 16.45 -37.85
N ASN A 119 9.24 15.22 -38.23
CA ASN A 119 10.29 14.92 -39.20
C ASN A 119 9.76 13.90 -40.22
N PRO A 120 9.42 14.33 -41.44
CA PRO A 120 8.97 13.41 -42.48
C PRO A 120 10.12 12.52 -42.97
N VAL A 121 9.80 11.27 -43.32
CA VAL A 121 10.78 10.35 -43.91
C VAL A 121 10.92 10.68 -45.39
N ASN A 122 12.11 11.14 -45.79
CA ASN A 122 12.40 11.60 -47.15
C ASN A 122 13.39 10.68 -47.89
N THR A 123 13.29 9.37 -47.70
CA THR A 123 14.18 8.34 -48.27
C THR A 123 14.36 8.44 -49.79
N LEU A 124 13.33 8.84 -50.53
CA LEU A 124 13.37 8.96 -51.99
C LEU A 124 14.17 10.16 -52.51
N LEU A 125 14.42 11.16 -51.65
CA LEU A 125 15.25 12.32 -52.00
C LEU A 125 16.74 12.04 -51.81
N LEU A 126 17.10 10.90 -51.20
CA LEU A 126 18.49 10.48 -51.06
C LEU A 126 19.02 9.90 -52.38
N PRO A 127 20.35 9.95 -52.61
CA PRO A 127 21.01 9.28 -53.73
C PRO A 127 20.61 7.80 -53.84
N LEU A 128 20.61 7.25 -55.05
CA LEU A 128 20.18 5.87 -55.33
C LEU A 128 20.86 4.83 -54.43
N ASP A 129 22.16 5.03 -54.15
CA ASP A 129 22.97 4.14 -53.33
C ASP A 129 22.68 4.24 -51.82
N GLU A 130 22.01 5.32 -51.38
CA GLU A 130 21.81 5.66 -49.97
C GLU A 130 20.34 5.64 -49.52
N LYS A 131 19.41 5.29 -50.42
CA LYS A 131 17.96 5.28 -50.14
C LYS A 131 17.57 4.51 -48.87
N ASN A 132 18.28 3.42 -48.58
CA ASN A 132 18.02 2.56 -47.42
C ASN A 132 18.72 3.02 -46.12
N THR A 133 19.46 4.12 -46.16
CA THR A 133 20.30 4.59 -45.04
C THR A 133 19.76 5.81 -44.32
N TRP A 134 18.48 6.15 -44.53
CA TRP A 134 17.85 7.27 -43.85
C TRP A 134 17.95 7.14 -42.32
N LYS A 135 18.45 8.18 -41.67
CA LYS A 135 18.61 8.25 -40.21
C LYS A 135 17.71 9.32 -39.65
N GLY A 136 16.79 8.91 -38.77
CA GLY A 136 15.94 9.82 -38.01
C GLY A 136 16.59 10.30 -36.73
N ALA A 137 15.77 10.83 -35.82
CA ALA A 137 16.21 11.14 -34.46
C ALA A 137 16.68 9.84 -33.76
N ARG A 138 17.88 9.89 -33.18
CA ARG A 138 18.47 8.78 -32.43
C ARG A 138 17.71 8.52 -31.14
N THR A 139 17.68 7.26 -30.70
CA THR A 139 17.04 6.91 -29.43
C THR A 139 17.86 7.42 -28.25
N THR A 140 17.22 7.61 -27.09
CA THR A 140 17.94 8.02 -25.88
C THR A 140 19.00 6.99 -25.45
N GLY A 141 18.82 5.71 -25.80
CA GLY A 141 19.78 4.65 -25.51
C GLY A 141 21.05 4.78 -26.35
N GLU A 142 20.90 4.96 -27.66
CA GLU A 142 22.02 5.18 -28.60
C GLU A 142 22.84 6.40 -28.21
N LEU A 143 22.17 7.53 -27.95
CA LEU A 143 22.83 8.78 -27.54
C LEU A 143 23.61 8.63 -26.23
N LYS A 144 23.08 7.86 -25.28
CA LYS A 144 23.77 7.58 -24.01
C LYS A 144 24.98 6.67 -24.20
N ALA A 145 24.87 5.65 -25.06
CA ALA A 145 25.96 4.72 -25.34
C ALA A 145 27.13 5.42 -26.05
N GLU A 146 26.85 6.21 -27.08
CA GLU A 146 27.85 6.98 -27.84
C GLU A 146 28.57 8.02 -26.98
N ARG A 147 27.84 8.68 -26.07
CA ARG A 147 28.41 9.64 -25.13
C ARG A 147 28.96 9.01 -23.86
N HIS A 148 28.93 7.68 -23.74
CA HIS A 148 29.34 6.92 -22.55
C HIS A 148 28.67 7.42 -21.25
N ILE A 149 27.41 7.87 -21.31
CA ILE A 149 26.66 8.36 -20.15
C ILE A 149 25.93 7.21 -19.47
N ARG A 150 26.33 6.88 -18.24
CA ARG A 150 25.64 5.92 -17.37
C ARG A 150 24.87 6.65 -16.27
N ASN A 151 23.55 6.52 -16.23
CA ASN A 151 22.74 7.04 -15.13
C ASN A 151 22.78 6.04 -13.97
N PRO A 152 23.24 6.42 -12.76
CA PRO A 152 23.07 5.58 -11.58
C PRO A 152 21.57 5.48 -11.23
N ALA A 153 21.13 4.30 -10.84
CA ALA A 153 19.77 4.11 -10.31
C ALA A 153 19.68 4.75 -8.92
N ASN A 154 18.54 5.37 -8.61
CA ASN A 154 18.30 5.88 -7.26
C ASN A 154 18.00 4.71 -6.32
N GLU A 155 18.84 4.53 -5.29
CA GLU A 155 18.74 3.43 -4.31
C GLU A 155 17.40 3.44 -3.58
N ASP A 156 16.88 4.62 -3.21
CA ASP A 156 15.59 4.78 -2.52
C ASP A 156 14.38 4.34 -3.36
N SER A 157 14.55 4.25 -4.69
CA SER A 157 13.49 3.84 -5.62
C SER A 157 13.52 2.35 -5.93
N LEU A 158 14.59 1.64 -5.54
CA LEU A 158 14.71 0.21 -5.75
C LEU A 158 13.85 -0.55 -4.72
N TYR A 159 13.08 -1.52 -5.19
CA TYR A 159 12.32 -2.38 -4.29
C TYR A 159 13.26 -3.34 -3.55
N THR A 160 13.14 -3.36 -2.23
CA THR A 160 13.90 -4.26 -1.35
C THR A 160 12.94 -5.16 -0.56
N PRO A 161 13.36 -6.38 -0.20
CA PRO A 161 12.56 -7.25 0.68
C PRO A 161 12.46 -6.62 2.07
N ILE A 162 11.23 -6.54 2.62
CA ILE A 162 10.96 -5.93 3.92
C ILE A 162 10.55 -7.02 4.92
N GLU A 163 11.39 -7.31 5.90
CA GLU A 163 11.06 -8.19 7.03
C GLU A 163 10.29 -7.42 8.11
N ARG A 164 9.07 -7.86 8.43
CA ARG A 164 8.21 -7.19 9.43
C ARG A 164 8.21 -7.95 10.74
N THR A 165 8.71 -7.32 11.80
CA THR A 165 8.60 -7.86 13.15
C THR A 165 7.16 -7.73 13.68
N PRO A 166 6.65 -8.69 14.46
CA PRO A 166 5.34 -8.56 15.10
C PRO A 166 5.33 -7.36 16.05
N LYS A 167 4.33 -6.49 15.93
CA LYS A 167 4.23 -5.27 16.75
C LYS A 167 3.69 -5.61 18.14
N PRO A 168 4.46 -5.40 19.23
CA PRO A 168 3.94 -5.59 20.58
C PRO A 168 2.98 -4.46 20.94
N PHE A 169 1.76 -4.81 21.35
CA PHE A 169 0.79 -3.85 21.87
C PHE A 169 0.94 -3.73 23.39
N LYS A 170 0.95 -2.49 23.89
CA LYS A 170 0.97 -2.24 25.34
C LYS A 170 -0.36 -2.72 25.94
N PRO A 171 -0.36 -3.29 27.17
CA PRO A 171 -1.58 -3.67 27.84
C PRO A 171 -2.45 -2.44 28.14
N LEU A 172 -3.76 -2.67 28.33
CA LEU A 172 -4.70 -1.61 28.69
C LEU A 172 -4.36 -1.05 30.08
N VAL A 173 -4.15 0.25 30.17
CA VAL A 173 -3.93 0.96 31.45
C VAL A 173 -5.16 1.80 31.77
N ILE A 174 -5.81 1.50 32.89
CA ILE A 174 -7.00 2.21 33.34
C ILE A 174 -6.57 3.41 34.21
N PRO A 175 -7.06 4.63 33.95
CA PRO A 175 -6.76 5.77 34.81
C PRO A 175 -7.21 5.53 36.26
N GLN A 176 -6.39 5.90 37.24
CA GLN A 176 -6.67 5.66 38.66
C GLN A 176 -8.00 6.27 39.14
N LYS A 177 -8.35 7.47 38.63
CA LYS A 177 -9.64 8.12 38.94
C LYS A 177 -10.82 7.25 38.50
N LEU A 178 -10.77 6.70 37.29
CA LEU A 178 -11.80 5.81 36.76
C LEU A 178 -11.84 4.51 37.56
N GLN A 179 -10.69 3.90 37.83
CA GLN A 179 -10.60 2.66 38.61
C GLN A 179 -11.22 2.77 40.01
N ARG A 180 -11.07 3.94 40.68
CA ARG A 180 -11.70 4.18 41.99
C ARG A 180 -13.22 4.28 41.90
N ALA A 181 -13.74 4.94 40.85
CA ALA A 181 -15.15 5.14 40.61
C ALA A 181 -15.88 3.89 40.09
N LEU A 182 -15.16 2.87 39.61
CA LEU A 182 -15.76 1.63 39.14
C LEU A 182 -16.50 0.89 40.28
N PRO A 183 -17.67 0.29 39.98
CA PRO A 183 -18.34 -0.62 40.89
C PRO A 183 -17.42 -1.74 41.36
N TYR A 184 -17.63 -2.25 42.57
CA TYR A 184 -16.75 -3.27 43.17
C TYR A 184 -16.57 -4.51 42.29
N ARG A 185 -17.64 -4.96 41.61
CA ARG A 185 -17.61 -6.12 40.70
C ARG A 185 -16.66 -5.92 39.51
N ASP A 186 -16.62 -4.70 38.95
CA ASP A 186 -15.86 -4.38 37.74
C ASP A 186 -14.48 -3.80 38.06
N LYS A 187 -14.18 -3.56 39.33
CA LYS A 187 -12.89 -3.04 39.76
C LYS A 187 -11.81 -4.08 39.43
N PRO A 188 -10.85 -3.76 38.54
CA PRO A 188 -9.82 -4.70 38.15
C PRO A 188 -8.96 -5.06 39.37
N LYS A 189 -8.80 -6.36 39.62
CA LYS A 189 -7.98 -6.91 40.71
C LYS A 189 -6.49 -6.94 40.38
N HIS A 190 -6.03 -6.04 39.51
CA HIS A 190 -4.61 -5.87 39.24
C HIS A 190 -3.97 -5.25 40.48
N GLY A 191 -3.48 -6.10 41.37
CA GLY A 191 -2.77 -5.67 42.58
C GLY A 191 -1.39 -5.10 42.24
N ILE A 192 -0.64 -4.78 43.30
CA ILE A 192 0.82 -4.63 43.26
C ILE A 192 1.40 -5.79 42.44
N LYS A 193 2.39 -5.53 41.57
CA LYS A 193 3.03 -6.59 40.78
C LYS A 193 3.35 -7.76 41.71
N PHE A 194 3.14 -8.99 41.26
CA PHE A 194 3.39 -10.19 42.06
C PHE A 194 4.82 -10.24 42.65
N SER A 195 5.77 -9.50 42.05
CA SER A 195 7.15 -9.32 42.51
C SER A 195 7.30 -8.36 43.70
N GLU A 196 6.44 -7.34 43.79
CA GLU A 196 6.48 -6.28 44.81
C GLU A 196 5.55 -6.60 46.00
N GLN A 197 4.66 -7.59 45.85
CA GLN A 197 3.95 -8.15 46.98
C GLN A 197 4.94 -8.93 47.86
N LYS A 198 5.23 -8.40 49.06
CA LYS A 198 5.84 -9.19 50.14
C LYS A 198 4.91 -10.35 50.46
N LYS A 199 5.11 -11.50 49.83
CA LYS A 199 4.40 -12.72 50.18
C LYS A 199 4.78 -13.07 51.61
N SER A 200 3.79 -13.38 52.45
CA SER A 200 4.05 -14.25 53.59
C SER A 200 4.70 -15.52 53.04
N ILE A 201 5.83 -15.91 53.61
CA ILE A 201 6.50 -17.15 53.22
C ILE A 201 5.62 -18.28 53.75
N ASP A 202 4.64 -18.75 52.96
CA ASP A 202 3.81 -19.88 53.37
C ASP A 202 4.64 -21.16 53.54
N ARG A 203 5.78 -21.26 52.83
CA ARG A 203 6.77 -22.35 52.91
C ARG A 203 8.19 -21.84 52.66
N VAL A 204 9.15 -22.33 53.44
CA VAL A 204 10.59 -22.02 53.31
C VAL A 204 11.06 -22.33 51.88
N ALA A 205 11.72 -21.37 51.22
CA ALA A 205 12.22 -21.55 49.87
C ALA A 205 13.44 -22.48 49.87
N VAL A 206 13.26 -23.71 49.40
CA VAL A 206 14.35 -24.69 49.25
C VAL A 206 15.09 -24.44 47.94
N ILE A 207 16.41 -24.31 48.02
CA ILE A 207 17.29 -24.19 46.85
C ILE A 207 17.41 -25.58 46.22
N ARG A 208 17.12 -25.67 44.92
CA ARG A 208 17.23 -26.93 44.16
C ARG A 208 18.69 -27.34 43.97
N GLU A 209 18.94 -28.64 43.95
CA GLU A 209 20.25 -29.20 43.61
C GLU A 209 20.61 -28.93 42.13
N PRO A 210 21.89 -28.94 41.75
CA PRO A 210 22.33 -28.66 40.37
C PRO A 210 21.67 -29.57 39.31
N ILE A 211 21.42 -30.84 39.63
CA ILE A 211 20.75 -31.79 38.73
C ILE A 211 19.28 -31.43 38.55
N GLU A 212 18.57 -31.15 39.64
CA GLU A 212 17.17 -30.73 39.61
C GLU A 212 16.97 -29.41 38.87
N GLN A 213 17.91 -28.47 39.01
CA GLN A 213 17.91 -27.23 38.24
C GLN A 213 18.01 -27.52 36.74
N LYS A 214 18.94 -28.40 36.31
CA LYS A 214 19.06 -28.83 34.91
C LYS A 214 17.76 -29.47 34.41
N ILE A 215 17.16 -30.40 35.17
CA ILE A 215 15.89 -31.04 34.82
C ILE A 215 14.76 -30.00 34.71
N SER A 216 14.69 -29.05 35.63
CA SER A 216 13.68 -27.98 35.62
C SER A 216 13.83 -27.08 34.39
N THR A 217 15.06 -26.69 34.04
CA THR A 217 15.34 -25.90 32.83
C THR A 217 14.95 -26.66 31.58
N MET A 218 15.32 -27.95 31.48
CA MET A 218 14.95 -28.83 30.38
C MET A 218 13.42 -28.95 30.24
N MET A 219 12.71 -29.20 31.34
CA MET A 219 11.25 -29.30 31.36
C MET A 219 10.59 -27.98 30.92
N LYS A 220 11.16 -26.83 31.31
CA LYS A 220 10.70 -25.51 30.86
C LYS A 220 10.90 -25.31 29.36
N MET A 221 12.04 -25.74 28.81
CA MET A 221 12.31 -25.70 27.36
C MET A 221 11.33 -26.58 26.59
N ILE A 222 11.11 -27.83 27.03
CA ILE A 222 10.16 -28.76 26.42
C ILE A 222 8.75 -28.19 26.44
N LYS A 223 8.31 -27.66 27.59
CA LYS A 223 6.98 -27.05 27.73
C LYS A 223 6.79 -25.86 26.80
N THR A 224 7.80 -24.99 26.68
CA THR A 224 7.76 -23.81 25.81
C THR A 224 7.69 -24.23 24.34
N SER A 225 8.48 -25.21 23.93
CA SER A 225 8.46 -25.76 22.56
C SER A 225 7.11 -26.40 22.22
N TYR A 226 6.55 -27.17 23.15
CA TYR A 226 5.24 -27.79 22.99
C TYR A 226 4.11 -26.74 22.88
N GLN A 227 4.13 -25.72 23.74
CA GLN A 227 3.16 -24.61 23.69
C GLN A 227 3.24 -23.87 22.34
N TYR A 228 4.45 -23.52 21.90
CA TYR A 228 4.66 -22.90 20.59
C TYR A 228 4.17 -23.76 19.43
N LYS A 229 4.43 -25.08 19.46
CA LYS A 229 3.93 -26.01 18.45
C LYS A 229 2.40 -26.04 18.42
N GLN A 230 1.75 -26.13 19.59
CA GLN A 230 0.30 -26.10 19.69
C GLN A 230 -0.29 -24.79 19.18
N GLU A 231 0.31 -23.64 19.50
CA GLU A 231 -0.14 -22.33 19.01
C GLU A 231 -0.07 -22.28 17.48
N LYS A 232 1.04 -22.73 16.88
CA LYS A 232 1.17 -22.86 15.41
C LYS A 232 0.13 -23.79 14.79
N GLU A 233 -0.17 -24.92 15.42
CA GLU A 233 -1.20 -25.85 14.94
C GLU A 233 -2.60 -25.25 15.01
N LYS A 234 -2.91 -24.53 16.11
CA LYS A 234 -4.17 -23.79 16.27
C LYS A 234 -4.32 -22.70 15.22
N GLU A 235 -3.27 -21.93 14.95
CA GLU A 235 -3.26 -20.90 13.89
C GLU A 235 -3.52 -21.52 12.51
N LYS A 236 -2.79 -22.58 12.14
CA LYS A 236 -3.01 -23.30 10.88
C LYS A 236 -4.42 -23.85 10.76
N THR A 237 -4.98 -24.36 11.86
CA THR A 237 -6.34 -24.90 11.89
C THR A 237 -7.37 -23.78 11.71
N LYS A 238 -7.17 -22.65 12.38
CA LYS A 238 -8.01 -21.45 12.22
C LYS A 238 -7.99 -20.95 10.78
N GLU A 239 -6.82 -20.86 10.15
CA GLU A 239 -6.71 -20.48 8.73
C GLU A 239 -7.48 -21.45 7.81
N ARG A 240 -7.37 -22.76 8.04
CA ARG A 240 -8.12 -23.76 7.25
C ARG A 240 -9.63 -23.61 7.44
N LEU A 241 -10.08 -23.42 8.68
CA LEU A 241 -11.49 -23.21 8.99
C LEU A 241 -12.04 -21.93 8.35
N GLU A 242 -11.28 -20.84 8.37
CA GLU A 242 -11.68 -19.57 7.73
C GLU A 242 -11.80 -19.72 6.21
N ARG A 243 -10.84 -20.39 5.55
CA ARG A 243 -10.91 -20.69 4.11
C ARG A 243 -12.14 -21.53 3.77
N HIS A 244 -12.35 -22.62 4.51
CA HIS A 244 -13.50 -23.50 4.30
C HIS A 244 -14.84 -22.77 4.54
N LYS A 245 -14.92 -21.93 5.57
CA LYS A 245 -16.10 -21.10 5.84
C LYS A 245 -16.39 -20.12 4.68
N ALA A 246 -15.35 -19.54 4.09
CA ALA A 246 -15.49 -18.66 2.92
C ALA A 246 -15.99 -19.43 1.69
N GLU A 247 -15.50 -20.64 1.46
CA GLU A 247 -15.96 -21.52 0.38
C GLU A 247 -17.44 -21.91 0.54
N ILE A 248 -17.85 -22.32 1.74
CA ILE A 248 -19.25 -22.62 2.04
C ILE A 248 -20.12 -21.38 1.80
N ALA A 249 -19.71 -20.22 2.31
CA ALA A 249 -20.46 -18.97 2.12
C ALA A 249 -20.62 -18.61 0.63
N LEU A 250 -19.59 -18.85 -0.20
CA LEU A 250 -19.65 -18.66 -1.64
C LEU A 250 -20.63 -19.65 -2.31
N GLN A 251 -20.59 -20.92 -1.91
CA GLN A 251 -21.52 -21.94 -2.40
C GLN A 251 -22.97 -21.62 -2.03
N GLU A 252 -23.23 -21.21 -0.79
CA GLU A 252 -24.55 -20.78 -0.32
C GLU A 252 -25.04 -19.53 -1.07
N ALA A 253 -24.17 -18.54 -1.28
CA ALA A 253 -24.49 -17.35 -2.07
C ALA A 253 -24.88 -17.71 -3.52
N ASN A 254 -24.14 -18.63 -4.15
CA ASN A 254 -24.44 -19.14 -5.49
C ASN A 254 -25.76 -19.91 -5.52
N LYS A 255 -26.02 -20.77 -4.53
CA LYS A 255 -27.29 -21.49 -4.39
C LYS A 255 -28.45 -20.51 -4.22
N ASN A 256 -28.31 -19.51 -3.37
CA ASN A 256 -29.32 -18.46 -3.15
C ASN A 256 -29.57 -17.62 -4.41
N LYS A 257 -28.53 -17.31 -5.20
CA LYS A 257 -28.67 -16.63 -6.50
C LYS A 257 -29.47 -17.47 -7.49
N LYS A 258 -29.15 -18.77 -7.61
CA LYS A 258 -29.88 -19.72 -8.46
C LYS A 258 -31.35 -19.84 -8.02
N LEU A 259 -31.62 -19.96 -6.71
CA LEU A 259 -32.97 -20.01 -6.17
C LEU A 259 -33.77 -18.74 -6.47
N LYS A 260 -33.16 -17.55 -6.33
CA LYS A 260 -33.79 -16.27 -6.69
C LYS A 260 -34.13 -16.20 -8.18
N GLN A 261 -33.23 -16.64 -9.06
CA GLN A 261 -33.46 -16.69 -10.50
C GLN A 261 -34.62 -17.64 -10.86
N LYS A 262 -34.57 -18.87 -10.35
CA LYS A 262 -35.64 -19.86 -10.54
C LYS A 262 -36.98 -19.36 -10.03
N LYS A 263 -37.01 -18.75 -8.83
CA LYS A 263 -38.23 -18.15 -8.27
C LYS A 263 -38.78 -17.07 -9.21
N LYS A 264 -37.93 -16.16 -9.70
CA LYS A 264 -38.32 -15.11 -10.65
C LYS A 264 -38.88 -15.68 -11.96
N GLU A 265 -38.28 -16.74 -12.49
CA GLU A 265 -38.77 -17.45 -13.69
C GLU A 265 -40.14 -18.09 -13.46
N VAL A 266 -40.33 -18.80 -12.35
CA VAL A 266 -41.60 -19.43 -12.00
C VAL A 266 -42.72 -18.40 -11.87
N PHE A 267 -42.49 -17.30 -11.14
CA PHE A 267 -43.49 -16.23 -11.02
C PHE A 267 -43.76 -15.53 -12.37
N ARG A 268 -42.74 -15.35 -13.22
CA ARG A 268 -42.91 -14.81 -14.58
C ARG A 268 -43.81 -15.71 -15.43
N ASN A 269 -43.58 -17.03 -15.39
CA ASN A 269 -44.38 -17.99 -16.15
C ASN A 269 -45.81 -18.08 -15.61
N LYS A 270 -46.00 -18.07 -14.28
CA LYS A 270 -47.34 -18.04 -13.67
C LYS A 270 -48.15 -16.80 -14.06
N SER A 271 -47.49 -15.62 -14.07
CA SER A 271 -48.12 -14.37 -14.52
C SER A 271 -48.51 -14.42 -16.00
N LYS A 272 -47.64 -14.95 -16.87
CA LYS A 272 -47.98 -15.17 -18.29
C LYS A 272 -49.17 -16.10 -18.47
N TYR A 273 -49.19 -17.23 -17.75
CA TYR A 273 -50.29 -18.18 -17.80
C TYR A 273 -51.60 -17.55 -17.35
N GLN A 274 -51.63 -16.87 -16.19
CA GLN A 274 -52.81 -16.15 -15.70
C GLN A 274 -53.32 -15.10 -16.71
N SER A 275 -52.41 -14.35 -17.34
CA SER A 275 -52.78 -13.37 -18.36
C SER A 275 -53.33 -13.99 -19.65
N ALA A 276 -52.95 -15.23 -19.96
CA ALA A 276 -53.47 -15.97 -21.11
C ALA A 276 -54.86 -16.55 -20.81
N THR A 277 -55.07 -17.06 -19.59
CA THR A 277 -56.38 -17.58 -19.15
C THR A 277 -57.44 -16.48 -19.04
N GLN A 278 -57.06 -15.25 -18.69
CA GLN A 278 -57.98 -14.10 -18.65
C GLN A 278 -58.36 -13.53 -20.03
N LYS A 279 -57.70 -13.96 -21.11
CA LYS A 279 -57.96 -13.51 -22.49
C LYS A 279 -58.79 -14.51 -23.31
N GLN A 280 -59.12 -15.67 -22.73
CA GLN A 280 -60.14 -16.60 -23.24
C GLN A 280 -61.45 -16.35 -22.51
#